data_AF-A0A9E2EBG2-F1
#
_entry.id   AF-A0A9E2EBG2-F1
#
_cell.length_a   1.000
_cell.length_b   1.000
_cell.length_c   1.000
_cell.angle_alpha   90.00
_cell.angle_beta   90.00
_cell.angle_gamma   90.00
#
_symmetry.space_group_name_H-M   'P 1'
#
loop_
_entity.id
_entity.type
_entity.pdbx_description
1 polymer ?
#
loop_
_entity_poly.entity_id
_entity_poly.type
_entity_poly.pdbx_seq_one_letter_code
_entity_poly.pdbx_strand_id
1 'polypeptide(L)'
;MRSASAKQQGLTEEDIDEGINNYEASDRFTDAEKAALRYSEYMASDLDKIDEAFYDDLKKYYSSEEIVELGTYIGVNIGFHTFFGTLDFYPMFSPDGRLVSQEESKEIYGTTPISHTEGAMERALDLAPDSAAE
;
A
#
# COMPACT_ATOMS: atom_id res chain seq x y z
N MET A 1 2.04 2.81 -11.44
CA MET A 1 0.69 2.91 -12.04
C MET A 1 -0.36 3.62 -11.16
N ARG A 2 -0.11 3.89 -9.86
CA ARG A 2 -1.20 4.31 -8.95
C ARG A 2 -1.42 5.82 -8.75
N SER A 3 -0.39 6.68 -8.79
CA SER A 3 -0.58 8.13 -8.56
C SER A 3 -1.37 8.83 -9.68
N ALA A 4 -1.11 8.52 -10.96
CA ALA A 4 -1.81 9.16 -12.07
C ALA A 4 -3.31 8.81 -12.14
N SER A 5 -3.67 7.54 -11.86
CA SER A 5 -5.07 7.10 -11.87
C SER A 5 -5.84 7.55 -10.61
N ALA A 6 -5.19 7.56 -9.44
CA ALA A 6 -5.77 8.09 -8.21
C ALA A 6 -6.07 9.60 -8.34
N LYS A 7 -5.14 10.38 -8.89
CA LYS A 7 -5.35 11.79 -9.22
C LYS A 7 -6.53 11.99 -10.18
N GLN A 8 -6.68 11.13 -11.18
CA GLN A 8 -7.80 11.19 -12.11
C GLN A 8 -9.16 10.90 -11.44
N GLN A 9 -9.16 10.16 -10.34
CA GLN A 9 -10.35 9.88 -9.51
C GLN A 9 -10.58 10.92 -8.41
N GLY A 10 -9.76 11.98 -8.35
CA GLY A 10 -9.92 13.08 -7.40
C GLY A 10 -9.17 12.90 -6.07
N LEU A 11 -8.36 11.85 -5.92
CA LEU A 11 -7.47 11.71 -4.76
C LEU A 11 -6.32 12.72 -4.88
N THR A 12 -6.11 13.49 -3.83
CA THR A 12 -4.96 14.40 -3.74
C THR A 12 -3.70 13.63 -3.40
N GLU A 13 -2.52 14.21 -3.66
CA GLU A 13 -1.25 13.61 -3.18
C GLU A 13 -1.24 13.47 -1.66
N GLU A 14 -1.89 14.41 -0.95
CA GLU A 14 -2.05 14.35 0.50
C GLU A 14 -2.88 13.13 0.94
N ASP A 15 -3.96 12.80 0.21
CA ASP A 15 -4.75 11.59 0.51
C ASP A 15 -3.94 10.31 0.30
N ILE A 16 -3.07 10.30 -0.71
CA ILE A 16 -2.19 9.17 -1.02
C ILE A 16 -1.14 9.03 0.07
N ASP A 17 -0.48 10.12 0.46
CA ASP A 17 0.55 10.13 1.49
C ASP A 17 -0.01 9.75 2.86
N GLU A 18 -1.20 10.25 3.20
CA GLU A 18 -1.91 9.92 4.44
C GLU A 18 -2.30 8.44 4.46
N GLY A 19 -2.82 7.91 3.35
CA GLY A 19 -3.18 6.50 3.21
C GLY A 19 -1.98 5.54 3.29
N ILE A 20 -0.80 5.99 2.88
CA ILE A 20 0.42 5.18 2.93
C ILE A 20 1.05 5.20 4.32
N ASN A 21 1.11 6.37 4.96
CA ASN A 21 1.93 6.55 6.16
C ASN A 21 1.14 6.55 7.47
N ASN A 22 -0.16 6.84 7.44
CA ASN A 22 -0.92 7.16 8.65
C ASN A 22 -2.40 6.74 8.59
N TYR A 23 -2.79 5.83 7.69
CA TYR A 23 -4.20 5.50 7.47
C TYR A 23 -4.95 5.09 8.74
N GLU A 24 -4.26 4.41 9.67
CA GLU A 24 -4.87 3.91 10.90
C GLU A 24 -5.36 5.04 11.81
N ALA A 25 -4.55 6.09 11.97
CA ALA A 25 -4.87 7.26 12.79
C ALA A 25 -5.61 8.37 12.03
N SER A 26 -5.72 8.25 10.70
CA SER A 26 -6.33 9.29 9.87
C SER A 26 -7.83 9.38 10.04
N ASP A 27 -8.38 10.59 10.10
CA ASP A 27 -9.83 10.85 10.06
C ASP A 27 -10.38 10.85 8.62
N ARG A 28 -9.52 10.69 7.61
CA ARG A 28 -9.91 10.70 6.18
C ARG A 28 -10.49 9.37 5.70
N PHE A 29 -10.25 8.28 6.42
CA PHE A 29 -10.72 6.95 6.06
C PHE A 29 -11.77 6.46 7.04
N THR A 30 -12.80 5.81 6.50
CA THR A 30 -13.79 5.07 7.28
C THR A 30 -13.15 3.83 7.92
N ASP A 31 -13.80 3.29 8.97
CA ASP A 31 -13.31 2.08 9.64
C ASP A 31 -13.21 0.88 8.68
N ALA A 32 -14.13 0.79 7.71
CA ALA A 32 -14.10 -0.23 6.66
C ALA A 32 -12.85 -0.08 5.78
N GLU A 33 -12.57 1.13 5.28
CA GLU A 33 -11.38 1.41 4.47
C GLU A 33 -10.08 1.15 5.22
N LYS A 34 -10.02 1.51 6.51
CA LYS A 34 -8.87 1.18 7.37
C LYS A 34 -8.67 -0.32 7.51
N ALA A 35 -9.76 -1.09 7.65
CA ALA A 35 -9.68 -2.55 7.72
C ALA A 35 -9.15 -3.16 6.39
N ALA A 36 -9.59 -2.63 5.24
CA ALA A 36 -9.09 -3.06 3.93
C ALA A 36 -7.62 -2.68 3.70
N LEU A 37 -7.19 -1.48 4.10
CA LEU A 37 -5.79 -1.05 4.02
C LEU A 37 -4.89 -1.92 4.90
N ARG A 38 -5.33 -2.23 6.13
CA ARG A 38 -4.64 -3.16 7.03
C ARG A 38 -4.52 -4.57 6.45
N TYR A 39 -5.57 -5.06 5.80
CA TYR A 39 -5.51 -6.35 5.11
C TYR A 39 -4.48 -6.35 3.98
N SER A 40 -4.44 -5.28 3.18
CA SER A 40 -3.42 -5.12 2.14
C SER A 40 -2.01 -5.04 2.70
N GLU A 41 -1.82 -4.36 3.84
CA GLU A 41 -0.51 -4.26 4.50
C GLU A 41 -0.05 -5.63 5.00
N TYR A 42 -0.86 -6.32 5.79
CA TYR A 42 -0.48 -7.63 6.35
C TYR A 42 -0.29 -8.70 5.26
N MET A 43 -1.09 -8.68 4.19
CA MET A 43 -0.86 -9.58 3.05
C MET A 43 0.50 -9.36 2.38
N ALA A 44 1.05 -8.15 2.45
CA ALA A 44 2.33 -7.81 1.84
C ALA A 44 3.53 -7.99 2.79
N SER A 45 3.35 -7.88 4.11
CA SER A 45 4.45 -7.78 5.06
C SER A 45 4.45 -8.79 6.22
N ASP A 46 3.28 -9.30 6.63
CA ASP A 46 3.15 -10.08 7.87
C ASP A 46 1.88 -10.96 7.86
N LEU A 47 1.99 -12.13 7.22
CA LEU A 47 0.87 -13.07 7.07
C LEU A 47 0.41 -13.67 8.40
N ASP A 48 1.28 -13.73 9.41
CA ASP A 48 0.96 -14.32 10.72
C ASP A 48 -0.07 -13.48 11.49
N LYS A 49 -0.27 -12.21 11.11
CA LYS A 49 -1.32 -11.34 11.65
C LYS A 49 -2.71 -11.57 11.04
N ILE A 50 -2.82 -12.37 9.98
CA ILE A 50 -4.09 -12.69 9.33
C ILE A 50 -4.61 -14.01 9.89
N ASP A 51 -5.21 -13.94 11.07
CA ASP A 51 -5.81 -15.07 11.78
C ASP A 51 -7.36 -15.04 11.76
N GLU A 52 -8.00 -15.95 12.50
CA GLU A 52 -9.46 -15.99 12.61
C GLU A 52 -10.05 -14.69 13.16
N ALA A 53 -9.39 -14.07 14.16
CA ALA A 53 -9.84 -12.83 14.76
C ALA A 53 -9.77 -11.66 13.77
N PHE A 54 -8.74 -11.63 12.92
CA PHE A 54 -8.62 -10.66 11.84
C PHE A 54 -9.78 -10.80 10.84
N TYR A 55 -10.11 -12.02 10.40
CA TYR A 55 -11.24 -12.24 9.52
C TYR A 55 -12.59 -11.91 10.17
N ASP A 56 -12.75 -12.13 11.47
CA ASP A 56 -13.94 -11.72 12.20
C ASP A 56 -14.07 -10.20 12.32
N ASP A 57 -12.96 -9.47 12.38
CA ASP A 57 -12.98 -8.00 12.30
C ASP A 57 -13.40 -7.52 10.90
N LEU A 58 -12.85 -8.10 9.83
CA LEU A 58 -13.24 -7.79 8.45
C LEU A 58 -14.75 -8.00 8.21
N LYS A 59 -15.31 -9.08 8.79
CA LYS A 59 -16.75 -9.40 8.66
C LYS A 59 -17.69 -8.36 9.29
N LYS A 60 -17.18 -7.43 10.11
CA LYS A 60 -17.97 -6.30 10.61
C LYS A 60 -18.31 -5.30 9.49
N TYR A 61 -17.51 -5.26 8.44
CA TYR A 61 -17.61 -4.28 7.35
C TYR A 61 -17.93 -4.91 6.00
N TYR A 62 -17.47 -6.14 5.78
CA TYR A 62 -17.54 -6.83 4.48
C TYR A 62 -18.22 -8.20 4.61
N SER A 63 -19.01 -8.57 3.60
CA SER A 63 -19.49 -9.94 3.41
C SER A 63 -18.34 -10.90 3.11
N SER A 64 -18.61 -12.21 3.22
CA SER A 64 -17.59 -13.22 2.89
C SER A 64 -17.16 -13.15 1.43
N GLU A 65 -18.09 -12.86 0.53
CA GLU A 65 -17.85 -12.66 -0.89
C GLU A 65 -16.96 -11.43 -1.14
N GLU A 66 -17.24 -10.31 -0.49
CA GLU A 66 -16.42 -9.10 -0.58
C GLU A 66 -15.01 -9.31 -0.02
N ILE A 67 -14.85 -10.07 1.08
CA ILE A 67 -13.54 -10.42 1.63
C ILE A 67 -12.72 -11.26 0.65
N VAL A 68 -13.35 -12.21 -0.04
CA VAL A 68 -12.69 -13.03 -1.08
C VAL A 68 -12.28 -12.17 -2.27
N GLU A 69 -13.15 -11.28 -2.73
CA GLU A 69 -12.84 -10.36 -3.83
C GLU A 69 -11.68 -9.42 -3.45
N LEU A 70 -11.74 -8.82 -2.26
CA LEU A 70 -10.72 -7.94 -1.73
C LEU A 70 -9.36 -8.65 -1.63
N GLY A 71 -9.33 -9.83 -1.01
CA GLY A 71 -8.11 -10.63 -0.88
C GLY A 71 -7.54 -11.07 -2.24
N THR A 72 -8.41 -11.41 -3.19
CA THR A 72 -8.01 -11.75 -4.56
C THR A 72 -7.38 -10.54 -5.26
N TYR A 73 -8.03 -9.37 -5.16
CA TYR A 73 -7.53 -8.14 -5.76
C TYR A 73 -6.16 -7.76 -5.19
N ILE A 74 -5.99 -7.80 -3.87
CA ILE A 74 -4.72 -7.53 -3.19
C ILE A 74 -3.65 -8.52 -3.64
N GLY A 75 -3.93 -9.83 -3.55
CA GLY A 75 -2.97 -10.88 -3.88
C GLY A 75 -2.49 -10.82 -5.34
N VAL A 76 -3.39 -10.59 -6.29
CA VAL A 76 -3.04 -10.42 -7.72
C VAL A 76 -2.13 -9.20 -7.92
N ASN A 77 -2.42 -8.08 -7.26
CA ASN A 77 -1.59 -6.88 -7.38
C ASN A 77 -0.20 -7.06 -6.77
N ILE A 78 -0.09 -7.73 -5.62
CA ILE A 78 1.20 -8.08 -5.03
C ILE A 78 1.99 -8.94 -6.01
N GLY A 79 1.37 -9.99 -6.57
CA GLY A 79 2.00 -10.86 -7.56
C GLY A 79 2.50 -10.11 -8.80
N PHE A 80 1.72 -9.15 -9.33
CA PHE A 80 2.16 -8.31 -10.43
C PHE A 80 3.35 -7.43 -10.06
N HIS A 81 3.34 -6.79 -8.89
CA HIS A 81 4.46 -5.98 -8.43
C HIS A 81 5.74 -6.82 -8.27
N THR A 82 5.63 -8.02 -7.69
CA THR A 82 6.75 -8.96 -7.58
C THR A 82 7.28 -9.35 -8.95
N PHE A 83 6.41 -9.75 -9.88
CA PHE A 83 6.81 -10.14 -11.23
C PHE A 83 7.44 -8.99 -12.01
N PHE A 84 6.85 -7.79 -11.97
CA PHE A 84 7.39 -6.59 -12.63
C PHE A 84 8.76 -6.19 -12.06
N GLY A 85 8.98 -6.39 -10.77
CA GLY A 85 10.30 -6.25 -10.15
C GLY A 85 11.35 -7.18 -10.77
N THR A 86 10.99 -8.39 -11.19
CA THR A 86 11.93 -9.32 -11.85
C THR A 86 12.32 -8.89 -13.27
N LEU A 87 11.56 -7.99 -13.88
CA LEU A 87 11.75 -7.53 -15.26
C LEU A 87 12.38 -6.13 -15.35
N ASP A 88 12.75 -5.52 -14.23
CA ASP A 88 13.13 -4.11 -14.16
C ASP A 88 12.08 -3.21 -14.84
N PHE A 89 10.80 -3.49 -14.60
CA PHE A 89 9.70 -2.73 -15.18
C PHE A 89 9.38 -1.48 -14.33
N TYR A 90 9.90 -0.34 -14.77
CA TYR A 90 9.67 0.97 -14.15
C TYR A 90 8.32 1.61 -14.57
N PRO A 91 7.79 2.59 -13.80
CA PRO A 91 6.56 3.28 -14.17
C PRO A 91 6.60 3.92 -15.57
N MET A 92 5.54 3.73 -16.35
CA MET A 92 5.45 4.29 -17.72
C MET A 92 5.24 5.82 -17.76
N PHE A 93 4.87 6.43 -16.64
CA PHE A 93 4.61 7.86 -16.55
C PHE A 93 5.56 8.49 -15.53
N SER A 94 6.07 9.68 -15.84
CA SER A 94 6.77 10.53 -14.89
C SER A 94 5.81 11.07 -13.81
N PRO A 95 6.31 11.65 -12.71
CA PRO A 95 5.47 12.21 -11.64
C PRO A 95 4.47 13.29 -12.11
N ASP A 96 4.83 14.03 -13.15
CA ASP A 96 4.00 15.04 -13.83
C ASP A 96 3.05 14.44 -14.89
N GLY A 97 3.05 13.11 -15.08
CA GLY A 97 2.06 12.39 -15.89
C GLY A 97 2.42 12.23 -17.37
N ARG A 98 3.65 12.55 -17.79
CA ARG A 98 4.12 12.36 -19.17
C ARG A 98 4.58 10.91 -19.38
N LEU A 99 4.28 10.36 -20.55
CA LEU A 99 4.80 9.04 -20.95
C LEU A 99 6.32 9.08 -21.14
N VAL A 100 7.04 8.16 -20.52
CA VAL A 100 8.51 8.06 -20.53
C VAL A 100 8.98 6.70 -21.06
N SER A 101 10.20 6.64 -21.60
CA SER A 101 10.85 5.36 -21.93
C SER A 101 11.28 4.61 -20.67
N GLN A 102 11.58 3.31 -20.78
CA GLN A 102 12.11 2.55 -19.62
C GLN A 102 13.48 3.07 -19.15
N GLU A 103 14.33 3.59 -20.05
CA GLU A 103 15.62 4.19 -19.67
C GLU A 103 15.41 5.48 -18.87
N GLU A 104 14.57 6.38 -19.37
CA GLU A 104 14.25 7.63 -18.67
C GLU A 104 13.52 7.35 -17.35
N SER A 105 12.62 6.38 -17.33
CA SER A 105 11.93 5.95 -16.11
C SER A 105 12.89 5.40 -15.06
N LYS A 106 13.90 4.62 -15.47
CA LYS A 106 14.96 4.13 -14.59
C LYS A 106 15.80 5.26 -13.98
N GLU A 107 16.05 6.33 -14.72
CA GLU A 107 16.75 7.52 -14.20
C GLU A 107 15.90 8.27 -13.18
N ILE A 108 14.58 8.35 -13.39
CA ILE A 108 13.63 9.04 -12.50
C ILE A 108 13.40 8.25 -11.20
N TYR A 109 13.22 6.93 -11.31
CA TYR A 109 12.78 6.09 -10.19
C TYR A 109 13.91 5.24 -9.57
N GLY A 110 15.11 5.21 -10.18
CA GLY A 110 16.27 4.48 -9.68
C GLY A 110 16.32 3.00 -10.08
N THR A 111 17.40 2.30 -9.68
CA THR A 111 17.61 0.86 -9.99
C THR A 111 16.84 -0.08 -9.07
N THR A 112 16.46 0.42 -7.90
CA THR A 112 15.65 -0.32 -6.95
C THR A 112 14.24 0.26 -7.07
N PRO A 113 13.21 -0.56 -7.35
CA PRO A 113 11.85 -0.13 -7.08
C PRO A 113 11.84 0.24 -5.60
N ILE A 114 11.85 1.53 -5.28
CA ILE A 114 11.67 1.99 -3.90
C ILE A 114 10.32 1.45 -3.46
N SER A 115 10.35 0.44 -2.60
CA SER A 115 9.14 0.08 -1.88
C SER A 115 8.78 1.31 -1.08
N HIS A 116 7.55 1.82 -1.22
CA HIS A 116 7.09 2.92 -0.36
C HIS A 116 7.04 2.50 1.12
N THR A 117 7.25 1.21 1.42
CA THR A 117 7.45 0.68 2.78
C THR A 117 8.91 0.76 3.27
N GLU A 118 9.86 1.20 2.43
CA GLU A 118 11.24 1.40 2.86
C GLU A 118 11.30 2.60 3.83
N GLY A 119 11.84 2.34 5.03
CA GLY A 119 11.75 3.25 6.17
C GLY A 119 10.41 3.26 6.91
N ALA A 120 9.40 2.48 6.52
CA ALA A 120 8.15 2.37 7.31
C ALA A 120 8.41 1.74 8.69
N MET A 121 9.31 0.77 8.77
CA MET A 121 9.80 0.20 10.03
C MET A 121 10.58 1.21 10.86
N GLU A 122 11.42 2.03 10.23
CA GLU A 122 12.22 3.07 10.90
C GLU A 122 11.32 4.21 11.42
N ARG A 123 10.33 4.64 10.63
CA ARG A 123 9.28 5.59 11.06
C ARG A 123 8.39 5.04 12.16
N ALA A 124 8.03 3.75 12.11
CA ALA A 124 7.24 3.10 13.17
C ALA A 124 8.02 2.99 14.50
N LEU A 125 9.34 2.80 14.43
CA LEU A 125 10.22 2.80 15.60
C LEU A 125 10.40 4.21 16.19
N ASP A 126 10.50 5.25 15.35
CA ASP A 126 10.57 6.65 15.79
C ASP A 126 9.25 7.16 16.41
N LEU A 127 8.12 6.50 16.10
CA LEU A 127 6.80 6.83 16.62
C LEU A 127 6.38 6.00 17.84
N ALA A 128 7.20 5.04 18.27
CA ALA A 128 6.94 4.28 19.49
C ALA A 128 7.18 5.18 20.73
N PRO A 129 6.21 5.30 21.66
CA PRO A 129 6.45 6.03 22.90
C PRO A 129 7.52 5.32 23.73
N ASP A 130 8.39 6.10 24.39
CA ASP A 130 9.57 5.70 25.18
C ASP A 130 9.29 4.71 26.36
N SER A 131 8.10 4.15 26.48
CA SER A 131 7.69 3.28 27.60
C SER A 131 8.01 1.80 27.41
N ALA A 132 8.90 1.43 26.49
CA ALA A 132 9.34 0.04 26.29
C ALA A 132 10.81 -0.21 26.74
N ALA A 133 11.30 0.62 27.66
CA ALA A 133 12.54 0.39 28.38
C ALA A 133 12.29 0.38 29.90
N GLU A 134 11.66 -0.69 30.39
CA GLU A 134 11.80 -1.17 31.77
C GLU A 134 11.97 -2.70 31.78
#